data_AF-A0A6I1NR18-F1
#
_entry.id   AF-A0A6I1NR18-F1
#
_cell.length_a   1.000
_cell.length_b   1.000
_cell.length_c   1.000
_cell.angle_alpha   90.00
_cell.angle_beta   90.00
_cell.angle_gamma   90.00
#
_symmetry.space_group_name_H-M   'P 1'
#
loop_
_entity.id
_entity.type
_entity.pdbx_description
1 polymer ?
#
loop_
_entity_poly.entity_id
_entity_poly.type
_entity_poly.pdbx_seq_one_letter_code
_entity_poly.pdbx_strand_id
1 'polypeptide(L)' 'MANPLYRKHIISIPDFSREELELVVDTAGRLKQQPRGDLLKDKLVASCFFEPSTHTRL' A
#
# COMPACT_ATOMS: atom_id res chain seq x y z
N MET A 1 6.53 6.44 -16.52
CA MET A 1 6.80 5.00 -16.32
C MET A 1 5.63 4.38 -15.58
N ALA A 2 5.22 3.17 -15.95
CA ALA A 2 4.19 2.44 -15.21
C ALA A 2 4.74 2.04 -13.84
N ASN A 3 3.94 2.19 -12.77
CA ASN A 3 4.32 1.70 -11.44
C ASN A 3 4.34 0.16 -11.48
N PRO A 4 5.46 -0.50 -11.12
CA PRO A 4 5.58 -1.97 -11.16
C PRO A 4 4.57 -2.69 -10.26
N LEU A 5 4.04 -2.01 -9.24
CA LEU A 5 3.05 -2.56 -8.31
C LEU A 5 1.59 -2.36 -8.76
N TYR A 6 1.34 -1.75 -9.92
CA TYR A 6 -0.02 -1.46 -10.38
C TYR A 6 -0.81 -2.77 -10.62
N ARG A 7 -1.92 -2.93 -9.88
CA ARG A 7 -2.79 -4.14 -9.90
C ARG A 7 -2.08 -5.45 -9.45
N LYS A 8 -0.96 -5.36 -8.73
CA LYS A 8 -0.29 -6.52 -8.11
C LYS A 8 -0.98 -6.91 -6.79
N HIS A 9 -1.09 -8.20 -6.51
CA HIS A 9 -1.50 -8.69 -5.18
C HIS A 9 -0.32 -8.62 -4.20
N ILE A 10 -0.57 -8.21 -2.95
CA ILE A 10 0.45 -8.06 -1.90
C ILE A 10 0.22 -9.17 -0.87
N ILE A 11 0.92 -10.31 -1.02
CA ILE A 11 0.69 -11.52 -0.22
C ILE A 11 1.93 -11.90 0.58
N SER A 12 3.11 -11.99 -0.05
CA SER A 12 4.34 -12.44 0.60
C SER A 12 5.53 -11.52 0.30
N ILE A 13 6.43 -11.33 1.27
CA ILE A 13 7.64 -10.49 1.09
C ILE A 13 8.60 -11.01 0.00
N PRO A 14 8.84 -12.32 -0.16
CA PRO A 14 9.65 -12.85 -1.25
C PRO A 14 9.15 -12.53 -2.67
N ASP A 15 7.90 -12.10 -2.83
CA ASP A 15 7.34 -11.72 -4.14
C ASP A 15 7.80 -10.32 -4.61
N PHE A 16 8.58 -9.62 -3.78
CA PHE A 16 9.08 -8.28 -4.04
C PHE A 16 10.56 -8.28 -4.40
N SER A 17 10.91 -7.49 -5.42
CA SER A 17 12.30 -7.10 -5.62
C SER A 17 12.73 -6.05 -4.58
N ARG A 18 14.05 -5.86 -4.42
CA ARG A 18 14.59 -4.80 -3.56
C ARG A 18 14.06 -3.43 -3.97
N GLU A 19 14.05 -3.15 -5.27
CA GLU A 19 13.65 -1.87 -5.85
C GLU A 19 12.15 -1.61 -5.61
N GLU A 20 11.31 -2.66 -5.65
CA GLU A 20 9.90 -2.55 -5.28
C GLU A 20 9.71 -2.23 -3.79
N LEU A 21 10.52 -2.81 -2.90
CA LEU A 21 10.48 -2.49 -1.47
C LEU A 21 10.94 -1.05 -1.20
N GLU A 22 12.04 -0.63 -1.82
CA GLU A 22 12.55 0.75 -1.73
C GLU A 22 11.51 1.75 -2.25
N LEU A 23 10.84 1.44 -3.37
CA LEU A 23 9.74 2.25 -3.90
C LEU A 23 8.60 2.42 -2.88
N VAL A 24 8.20 1.37 -2.15
CA VAL A 24 7.15 1.44 -1.13
C VAL A 24 7.58 2.34 0.02
N VAL A 25 8.80 2.16 0.54
CA VAL A 25 9.34 2.95 1.67
C VAL A 25 9.47 4.43 1.28
N ASP A 26 10.00 4.72 0.10
CA ASP A 26 10.13 6.09 -0.42
C ASP A 26 8.78 6.76 -0.65
N THR A 27 7.79 6.00 -1.12
CA THR A 27 6.43 6.51 -1.32
C THR A 27 5.76 6.82 0.02
N ALA A 28 5.92 5.95 1.02
CA ALA A 28 5.42 6.16 2.37
C ALA A 28 6.05 7.42 3.02
N GLY A 29 7.37 7.59 2.86
CA GLY A 29 8.08 8.80 3.34
C GLY A 29 7.53 10.08 2.74
N ARG A 30 7.32 10.10 1.41
CA ARG A 30 6.73 11.25 0.70
C ARG A 30 5.31 11.57 1.16
N LEU A 31 4.44 10.56 1.29
CA LEU A 31 3.06 10.75 1.75
C LEU A 31 2.97 11.21 3.21
N LYS A 32 3.91 10.77 4.05
CA LYS A 32 4.01 11.23 5.44
C LYS A 32 4.42 12.72 5.51
N GLN A 33 5.33 13.16 4.66
CA GLN A 33 5.78 14.55 4.60
C GLN A 33 4.74 15.48 3.94
N GLN A 34 4.05 14.98 2.92
CA GLN A 34 3.06 15.72 2.14
C GLN A 34 1.80 14.86 1.97
N PRO A 35 0.88 14.86 2.97
CA PRO A 35 -0.34 14.07 2.92
C PRO A 35 -1.22 14.43 1.72
N ARG A 36 -1.81 13.41 1.07
CA ARG A 36 -2.64 13.56 -0.13
C ARG A 36 -3.98 12.84 0.03
N GLY A 37 -5.00 13.57 0.46
CA GLY A 37 -6.36 13.03 0.70
C GLY A 37 -7.17 12.74 -0.57
N ASP A 38 -6.66 13.10 -1.75
CA ASP A 38 -7.35 13.02 -3.04
C ASP A 38 -7.04 11.74 -3.84
N LEU A 39 -5.98 11.00 -3.49
CA LEU A 39 -5.42 9.93 -4.33
C LEU A 39 -6.37 8.76 -4.63
N LEU A 40 -7.27 8.44 -3.70
CA LEU A 40 -8.18 7.31 -3.80
C LEU A 40 -9.65 7.75 -3.91
N LYS A 41 -9.89 8.99 -4.39
CA LYS A 41 -11.24 9.47 -4.62
C LYS A 41 -12.00 8.49 -5.55
N ASP A 42 -13.26 8.25 -5.22
CA ASP A 42 -14.17 7.37 -5.96
C ASP A 42 -13.72 5.89 -6.01
N LYS A 43 -12.89 5.46 -5.04
CA LYS A 43 -12.52 4.05 -4.81
C LYS A 43 -13.09 3.55 -3.49
N LEU A 44 -13.51 2.28 -3.49
CA LEU A 44 -13.96 1.55 -2.30
C LEU A 44 -12.94 0.45 -1.97
N VAL A 45 -12.60 0.30 -0.69
CA VAL A 45 -11.70 -0.74 -0.18
C VAL A 45 -12.47 -1.59 0.82
N ALA A 46 -12.52 -2.91 0.59
CA ALA A 46 -13.09 -3.86 1.54
C ALA A 46 -12.07 -4.22 2.62
N SER A 47 -12.48 -4.24 3.88
CA SER A 47 -11.66 -4.62 5.03
C SER A 47 -12.24 -5.88 5.67
N CYS A 48 -11.61 -7.03 5.40
CA CYS A 48 -12.13 -8.35 5.74
C CYS A 48 -11.21 -9.06 6.74
N PHE A 49 -11.66 -9.23 7.98
CA PHE A 49 -10.91 -9.89 9.06
C PHE A 49 -11.68 -11.12 9.54
N PHE A 50 -11.10 -12.31 9.34
CA PHE A 50 -11.62 -13.54 9.96
C PHE A 50 -11.28 -13.58 11.46
N GLU A 51 -10.08 -13.13 11.80
CA GLU A 51 -9.60 -12.97 13.16
C GLU A 51 -9.47 -11.46 13.47
N PRO A 52 -10.02 -10.98 14.59
CA PRO A 52 -10.00 -9.55 14.89
C PRO A 52 -8.58 -9.04 15.17
N SER A 53 -8.16 -7.96 14.48
CA SER A 53 -6.92 -7.24 14.76
C SER A 53 -7.13 -5.72 14.68
N THR A 54 -7.26 -5.06 15.83
CA THR A 54 -7.58 -3.62 15.91
C THR A 54 -6.47 -2.74 15.33
N HIS A 55 -5.20 -3.03 15.64
CA HIS A 55 -4.07 -2.22 15.17
C HIS A 55 -3.84 -2.33 13.66
N THR A 56 -4.27 -3.42 13.02
CA THR A 56 -4.17 -3.58 11.56
C THR A 56 -5.37 -2.97 10.83
N ARG A 57 -6.54 -2.95 11.47
CA ARG A 57 -7.79 -2.47 10.86
C ARG A 57 -7.92 -0.94 10.86
N LEU A 58 -7.41 -0.26 11.89
CA LEU A 58 -7.47 1.19 12.08
C LEU A 58 -6.25 1.89 11.46
#